data_AF-A0A2Z5X4W5-F1
#
_entry.id   AF-A0A2Z5X4W5-F1
#
_cell.length_a   1.000
_cell.length_b   1.000
_cell.length_c   1.000
_cell.angle_alpha   90.00
_cell.angle_beta   90.00
_cell.angle_gamma   90.00
#
_symmetry.space_group_name_H-M   'P 1'
#
loop_
_entity.id
_entity.type
_entity.pdbx_description
1 polymer ?
#
loop_
_entity_poly.entity_id
_entity_poly.type
_entity_poly.pdbx_seq_one_letter_code
_entity_poly.pdbx_strand_id
1 'polypeptide(L)'
;MDIEELKHHHRIIDMMLSMHSKLRDDNQRIALMVNLLLLCSSVILSTLVFIDPSILKFIKIDPQLSQIAIGICSTIVFLISIVELRVDWKEKSERHGQACKVLSKLKADSRELLKSNSQPDPQLVAEQCKVCAQSLSTLPNIPDNKFPSLKAYHKAKVELSKFIDLHPTVPVWILRIVLLFHGIKKLFFG
;
A
#
# COMPACT_ATOMS: atom_id res chain seq x y z
N MET A 1 7.09 -7.81 35.07
CA MET A 1 6.04 -6.88 34.62
C MET A 1 6.00 -6.78 33.09
N ASP A 2 6.74 -7.67 32.39
CA ASP A 2 7.30 -7.34 31.08
C ASP A 2 6.61 -8.09 29.92
N ILE A 3 5.96 -9.23 30.21
CA ILE A 3 5.30 -10.05 29.18
C ILE A 3 4.03 -9.38 28.63
N GLU A 4 3.27 -8.69 29.48
CA GLU A 4 2.08 -7.94 29.02
C GLU A 4 2.47 -6.76 28.14
N GLU A 5 3.54 -6.06 28.50
CA GLU A 5 4.11 -4.98 27.71
C GLU A 5 4.65 -5.48 26.36
N LEU A 6 5.32 -6.64 26.33
CA LEU A 6 5.75 -7.28 25.08
C LEU A 6 4.56 -7.67 24.21
N LYS A 7 3.48 -8.21 24.79
CA LYS A 7 2.23 -8.51 24.07
C LYS A 7 1.59 -7.24 23.51
N HIS A 8 1.64 -6.14 24.25
CA HIS A 8 1.14 -4.84 23.79
C HIS A 8 1.94 -4.34 22.58
N HIS A 9 3.27 -4.33 22.67
CA HIS A 9 4.14 -3.96 21.56
C HIS A 9 3.94 -4.87 20.34
N HIS A 10 3.81 -6.19 20.55
CA HIS A 10 3.55 -7.14 19.47
C HIS A 10 2.27 -6.81 18.70
N ARG A 11 1.18 -6.44 19.39
CA ARG A 11 -0.08 -6.02 18.76
C ARG A 11 0.08 -4.74 17.96
N ILE A 12 0.83 -3.77 18.48
CA ILE A 12 1.12 -2.51 17.77
C ILE A 12 1.93 -2.80 16.50
N ILE A 13 2.98 -3.62 16.62
CA ILE A 13 3.85 -4.01 15.50
C ILE A 13 3.04 -4.70 14.41
N ASP A 14 2.16 -5.64 14.75
CA ASP A 14 1.32 -6.35 13.77
C ASP A 14 0.34 -5.42 13.04
N MET A 15 -0.26 -4.48 13.79
CA MET A 15 -1.12 -3.45 13.23
C MET A 15 -0.33 -2.55 12.27
N MET A 16 0.78 -1.96 12.73
CA MET A 16 1.64 -1.09 11.94
C MET A 16 2.19 -1.79 10.69
N LEU A 17 2.57 -3.06 10.80
CA LEU A 17 3.05 -3.86 9.67
C LEU A 17 1.97 -3.96 8.58
N SER A 18 0.72 -4.20 8.97
CA SER A 18 -0.40 -4.26 8.03
C SER A 18 -0.67 -2.90 7.38
N MET A 19 -0.57 -1.80 8.14
CA MET A 19 -0.77 -0.45 7.63
C MET A 19 0.33 -0.04 6.64
N HIS A 20 1.60 -0.26 6.98
CA HIS A 20 2.72 0.03 6.08
C HIS A 20 2.72 -0.84 4.84
N SER A 21 2.33 -2.12 4.95
CA SER A 21 2.20 -3.00 3.78
C SER A 21 1.15 -2.44 2.82
N LYS A 22 0.01 -1.98 3.33
CA LYS A 22 -1.05 -1.39 2.52
C LYS A 22 -0.60 -0.10 1.83
N LEU A 23 0.07 0.80 2.55
CA LEU A 23 0.60 2.04 1.99
C LEU A 23 1.67 1.80 0.92
N ARG A 24 2.58 0.84 1.14
CA ARG A 24 3.56 0.40 0.14
C ARG A 24 2.87 -0.07 -1.13
N ASP A 25 1.95 -1.02 -1.01
CA ASP A 25 1.31 -1.66 -2.17
C ASP A 25 0.47 -0.64 -2.96
N ASP A 26 -0.20 0.30 -2.29
CA ASP A 26 -0.98 1.36 -2.96
C ASP A 26 -0.08 2.35 -3.70
N ASN A 27 1.00 2.83 -3.06
CA ASN A 27 1.95 3.73 -3.70
C ASN A 27 2.66 3.05 -4.88
N GLN A 28 3.01 1.76 -4.77
CA GLN A 28 3.62 0.99 -5.85
C GLN A 28 2.69 0.86 -7.06
N ARG A 29 1.39 0.62 -6.83
CA ARG A 29 0.38 0.56 -7.91
C ARG A 29 0.22 1.90 -8.60
N ILE A 30 0.15 3.00 -7.85
CA ILE A 30 0.04 4.34 -8.40
C ILE A 30 1.28 4.68 -9.23
N ALA A 31 2.48 4.42 -8.70
CA ALA A 31 3.74 4.63 -9.44
C ALA A 31 3.76 3.85 -10.76
N LEU A 32 3.38 2.57 -10.72
CA LEU A 32 3.34 1.72 -11.91
C LEU A 32 2.31 2.21 -12.93
N MET A 33 1.10 2.58 -12.49
CA MET A 33 0.06 3.09 -13.39
C MET A 33 0.49 4.40 -14.07
N VAL A 34 1.05 5.34 -13.31
CA VAL A 34 1.53 6.62 -13.85
C VAL A 34 2.66 6.39 -14.85
N ASN A 35 3.61 5.52 -14.53
CA ASN A 35 4.73 5.21 -15.44
C ASN A 35 4.28 4.54 -16.73
N LEU A 36 3.34 3.59 -16.64
CA LEU A 36 2.76 2.96 -17.83
C LEU A 36 2.00 3.98 -18.68
N LEU A 37 1.21 4.85 -18.06
CA LEU A 37 0.48 5.90 -18.76
C LEU A 37 1.43 6.86 -19.48
N LEU A 38 2.49 7.31 -18.80
CA LEU A 38 3.52 8.18 -19.38
C LEU A 38 4.21 7.49 -20.56
N LEU A 39 4.66 6.24 -20.38
CA LEU A 39 5.33 5.47 -21.43
C LEU A 39 4.43 5.27 -22.67
N CYS A 40 3.19 4.82 -22.47
CA CYS A 40 2.22 4.64 -23.54
C CYS A 40 1.94 5.97 -24.26
N SER A 41 1.77 7.06 -23.51
CA SER A 41 1.52 8.38 -24.10
C SER A 41 2.72 8.87 -24.90
N SER A 42 3.95 8.65 -24.41
CA SER A 42 5.17 9.00 -25.14
C SER A 42 5.30 8.24 -26.46
N VAL A 43 5.00 6.93 -26.48
CA VAL A 43 5.02 6.12 -27.71
C VAL A 43 3.97 6.61 -28.71
N ILE A 44 2.75 6.85 -28.25
CA ILE A 44 1.64 7.35 -29.10
C ILE A 44 2.01 8.71 -29.67
N LEU A 45 2.45 9.66 -28.84
CA LEU A 45 2.83 11.00 -29.27
C LEU A 45 4.00 10.96 -30.25
N SER A 46 5.03 10.16 -29.97
CA SER A 46 6.17 10.01 -30.88
C SER A 46 5.73 9.45 -32.23
N THR A 47 4.83 8.46 -32.25
CA THR A 47 4.29 7.90 -33.49
C THR A 47 3.48 8.94 -34.26
N LEU A 48 2.59 9.67 -33.57
CA LEU A 48 1.74 10.70 -34.19
C LEU A 48 2.56 11.82 -34.85
N VAL A 49 3.74 12.16 -34.32
CA VAL A 49 4.63 13.17 -34.92
C VAL A 49 5.20 12.70 -36.26
N PHE A 50 5.41 11.40 -36.46
CA PHE A 50 5.95 10.84 -37.70
C PHE A 50 4.89 10.46 -38.74
N ILE A 51 3.60 10.56 -38.43
CA ILE A 51 2.54 10.25 -39.39
C ILE A 51 2.47 11.35 -40.44
N ASP A 52 2.62 10.97 -41.71
CA ASP A 52 2.51 11.90 -42.83
C ASP A 52 1.11 12.55 -42.91
N PRO A 53 1.01 13.86 -43.21
CA PRO A 53 -0.26 14.55 -43.38
C PRO A 53 -1.17 13.94 -44.47
N SER A 54 -0.58 13.27 -45.45
CA SER A 54 -1.28 12.55 -46.52
C SER A 54 -2.09 11.36 -46.00
N ILE A 55 -1.57 10.67 -44.98
CA ILE A 55 -2.25 9.55 -44.32
C ILE A 55 -3.39 10.07 -43.44
N LEU A 56 -3.19 11.19 -42.75
CA LEU A 56 -4.24 11.86 -41.95
C LEU A 56 -5.41 12.34 -42.81
N LYS A 57 -5.13 12.90 -43.99
CA LYS A 57 -6.17 13.29 -44.97
C LYS A 57 -6.98 12.09 -45.47
N PHE A 58 -6.37 10.92 -45.61
CA PHE A 58 -7.07 9.69 -46.01
C PHE A 58 -8.11 9.25 -44.96
N ILE A 59 -7.83 9.49 -43.68
CA ILE A 59 -8.73 9.20 -42.54
C ILE A 59 -9.76 10.34 -42.32
N LYS A 60 -9.76 11.38 -43.17
CA LYS A 60 -10.58 12.60 -43.04
C LYS A 60 -10.38 13.36 -41.73
N ILE A 61 -9.20 13.25 -41.12
CA ILE A 61 -8.86 14.06 -39.94
C ILE A 61 -8.20 15.34 -40.43
N ASP A 62 -8.67 16.49 -39.94
CA ASP A 62 -8.04 17.78 -40.23
C ASP A 62 -6.61 17.81 -39.64
N PRO A 63 -5.58 18.03 -40.47
CA PRO A 63 -4.19 18.12 -40.01
C PRO A 63 -3.97 19.18 -38.94
N GLN A 64 -4.70 20.31 -38.99
CA GLN A 64 -4.54 21.39 -38.00
C GLN A 64 -5.06 20.98 -36.62
N LEU A 65 -6.25 20.36 -36.55
CA LEU A 65 -6.79 19.83 -35.31
C LEU A 65 -5.89 18.76 -34.71
N SER A 66 -5.27 17.93 -35.54
CA SER A 66 -4.32 16.89 -35.10
C SER A 66 -3.09 17.49 -34.42
N GLN A 67 -2.51 18.54 -35.01
CA GLN A 67 -1.34 19.22 -34.42
C GLN A 67 -1.67 19.88 -33.08
N ILE A 68 -2.82 20.55 -32.97
CA ILE A 68 -3.27 21.17 -31.72
C ILE A 68 -3.49 20.09 -30.65
N ALA A 69 -4.14 18.98 -31.01
CA ALA A 69 -4.38 17.87 -30.10
C ALA A 69 -3.07 17.25 -29.58
N ILE A 70 -2.07 17.04 -30.46
CA ILE A 70 -0.74 16.54 -30.09
C ILE A 70 -0.07 17.51 -29.10
N GLY A 71 -0.14 18.82 -29.35
CA GLY A 71 0.43 19.84 -28.45
C GLY A 71 -0.22 19.84 -27.06
N ILE A 72 -1.55 19.76 -27.00
CA ILE A 72 -2.31 19.68 -25.73
C ILE A 72 -1.97 18.39 -24.98
N CYS A 73 -1.99 17.24 -25.67
CA CYS A 73 -1.65 15.95 -25.07
C CYS A 73 -0.20 15.94 -24.54
N SER A 74 0.75 16.49 -25.29
CA SER A 74 2.15 16.60 -24.86
C SER A 74 2.29 17.46 -23.60
N THR A 75 1.55 18.57 -23.53
CA THR A 75 1.52 19.46 -22.35
C THR A 75 0.97 18.72 -21.12
N ILE A 76 -0.12 17.96 -21.28
CA ILE A 76 -0.71 17.16 -20.20
C ILE A 76 0.27 16.08 -19.71
N VAL A 77 0.90 15.34 -20.63
CA VAL A 77 1.91 14.32 -20.29
C VAL A 77 3.06 14.95 -19.52
N PHE A 78 3.53 16.12 -19.94
CA PHE A 78 4.57 16.86 -19.23
C PHE A 78 4.13 17.26 -17.81
N LEU A 79 2.92 17.78 -17.63
CA LEU A 79 2.38 18.09 -16.29
C LEU A 79 2.30 16.85 -15.40
N ILE A 80 1.85 15.71 -15.94
CA ILE A 80 1.81 14.44 -15.19
C ILE A 80 3.22 14.03 -14.76
N SER A 81 4.22 14.16 -15.64
CA SER A 81 5.61 13.84 -15.29
C SER A 81 6.20 14.75 -14.21
N ILE A 82 5.83 16.04 -14.19
CA ILE A 82 6.21 16.94 -13.08
C ILE A 82 5.56 16.49 -11.76
N VAL A 83 4.28 16.12 -11.79
CA VAL A 83 3.58 15.63 -10.60
C VAL A 83 4.19 14.32 -10.10
N GLU A 84 4.52 13.40 -10.99
CA GLU A 84 5.20 12.14 -10.66
C GLU A 84 6.53 12.42 -9.95
N LEU A 85 7.37 13.28 -10.56
CA LEU A 85 8.66 13.69 -10.02
C LEU A 85 8.52 14.37 -8.64
N ARG A 86 7.49 15.18 -8.44
CA ARG A 86 7.26 15.89 -7.18
C ARG A 86 6.74 14.99 -6.07
N VAL A 87 5.85 14.05 -6.39
CA VAL A 87 5.18 13.23 -5.38
C VAL A 87 6.02 12.01 -4.99
N ASP A 88 6.84 11.51 -5.90
CA ASP A 88 7.74 10.35 -5.75
C ASP A 88 7.07 9.16 -5.07
N TRP A 89 6.04 8.63 -5.74
CA TRP A 89 5.29 7.46 -5.28
C TRP A 89 6.20 6.23 -5.10
N LYS A 90 7.25 6.13 -5.91
CA LYS A 90 8.21 5.02 -5.86
C LYS A 90 9.06 5.07 -4.59
N GLU A 91 9.63 6.23 -4.26
CA GLU A 91 10.39 6.40 -3.03
C GLU A 91 9.51 6.21 -1.79
N LYS A 92 8.29 6.75 -1.79
CA LYS A 92 7.33 6.54 -0.69
C LYS A 92 7.00 5.07 -0.49
N SER A 93 6.82 4.32 -1.58
CA SER A 93 6.62 2.87 -1.51
C SER A 93 7.83 2.19 -0.88
N GLU A 94 9.06 2.51 -1.32
CA GLU A 94 10.28 1.89 -0.80
C GLU A 94 10.48 2.17 0.70
N ARG A 95 10.26 3.41 1.16
CA ARG A 95 10.33 3.77 2.59
C ARG A 95 9.37 2.92 3.43
N HIS A 96 8.13 2.72 2.97
CA HIS A 96 7.20 1.82 3.64
C HIS A 96 7.58 0.35 3.50
N GLY A 97 8.23 -0.06 2.42
CA GLY A 97 8.82 -1.39 2.26
C GLY A 97 9.93 -1.68 3.26
N GLN A 98 10.82 -0.73 3.50
CA GLN A 98 11.83 -0.80 4.54
C GLN A 98 11.20 -0.89 5.94
N ALA A 99 10.19 -0.06 6.22
CA ALA A 99 9.42 -0.14 7.47
C ALA A 99 8.81 -1.53 7.67
N CYS A 100 8.25 -2.14 6.61
CA CYS A 100 7.71 -3.50 6.68
C CYS A 100 8.78 -4.55 7.01
N LYS A 101 10.00 -4.43 6.45
CA LYS A 101 11.12 -5.35 6.73
C LYS A 101 11.51 -5.28 8.21
N VAL A 102 11.67 -4.06 8.75
CA VAL A 102 11.98 -3.82 10.16
C VAL A 102 10.87 -4.39 11.06
N LEU A 103 9.61 -4.04 10.79
CA LEU A 103 8.47 -4.52 11.59
C LEU A 103 8.27 -6.04 11.51
N SER A 104 8.53 -6.66 10.36
CA SER A 104 8.46 -8.12 10.21
C SER A 104 9.51 -8.82 11.06
N LYS A 105 10.73 -8.28 11.12
CA LYS A 105 11.80 -8.76 12.00
C LYS A 105 11.39 -8.65 13.47
N LEU A 106 10.99 -7.45 13.91
CA LEU A 106 10.55 -7.22 15.30
C LEU A 106 9.37 -8.12 15.71
N LYS A 107 8.45 -8.38 14.78
CA LYS A 107 7.33 -9.31 14.99
C LYS A 107 7.81 -10.74 15.20
N ALA A 108 8.78 -11.19 14.42
CA ALA A 108 9.37 -12.53 14.53
C ALA A 108 10.10 -12.67 15.88
N ASP A 109 10.97 -11.71 16.21
CA ASP A 109 11.73 -11.68 17.48
C ASP A 109 10.78 -11.70 18.69
N SER A 110 9.73 -10.86 18.67
CA SER A 110 8.71 -10.83 19.73
C SER A 110 7.96 -12.16 19.83
N ARG A 111 7.68 -12.83 18.69
CA ARG A 111 6.95 -14.10 18.67
C ARG A 111 7.81 -15.23 19.23
N GLU A 112 9.11 -15.22 18.98
CA GLU A 112 10.06 -16.19 19.52
C GLU A 112 10.10 -16.12 21.04
N LEU A 113 10.26 -14.92 21.60
CA LEU A 113 10.24 -14.68 23.05
C LEU A 113 8.89 -15.07 23.69
N LEU A 114 7.77 -14.85 23.00
CA LEU A 114 6.45 -15.24 23.48
C LEU A 114 6.16 -16.75 23.39
N LYS A 115 6.89 -17.49 22.54
CA LYS A 115 6.72 -18.94 22.34
C LYS A 115 7.64 -19.77 23.24
N SER A 116 8.68 -19.16 23.82
CA SER A 116 9.50 -19.77 24.86
C SER A 116 8.61 -20.30 25.98
N ASN A 117 8.54 -21.63 26.14
CA ASN A 117 7.75 -22.29 27.19
C ASN A 117 8.29 -22.02 28.60
N SER A 118 9.54 -21.58 28.71
CA SER A 118 10.16 -21.10 29.96
C SER A 118 9.77 -19.64 30.18
N GLN A 119 9.55 -19.23 31.43
CA GLN A 119 9.39 -17.81 31.76
C GLN A 119 10.54 -17.03 31.11
N PRO A 120 10.26 -16.15 30.14
CA PRO A 120 11.30 -15.44 29.41
C PRO A 120 12.09 -14.58 30.38
N ASP A 121 13.41 -14.52 30.19
CA ASP A 121 14.30 -13.70 31.00
C ASP A 121 13.80 -12.24 30.99
N PRO A 122 13.45 -11.66 32.15
CA PRO A 122 12.98 -10.28 32.23
C PRO A 122 13.94 -9.27 31.58
N GLN A 123 15.25 -9.53 31.61
CA GLN A 123 16.24 -8.65 31.00
C GLN A 123 16.12 -8.63 29.46
N LEU A 124 15.97 -9.81 28.84
CA LEU A 124 15.78 -9.93 27.40
C LEU A 124 14.47 -9.30 26.94
N VAL A 125 13.40 -9.42 27.75
CA VAL A 125 12.11 -8.79 27.43
C VAL A 125 12.20 -7.26 27.50
N ALA A 126 12.85 -6.72 28.53
CA ALA A 126 13.04 -5.27 28.66
C ALA A 126 13.90 -4.71 27.52
N GLU A 127 14.96 -5.42 27.14
CA GLU A 127 15.79 -5.06 25.98
C GLU A 127 14.96 -5.06 24.69
N GLN A 128 14.15 -6.10 24.45
CA GLN A 128 13.29 -6.16 23.28
C GLN A 128 12.25 -5.04 23.24
N CYS A 129 11.63 -4.68 24.38
CA CYS A 129 10.71 -3.55 24.46
C CYS A 129 11.41 -2.24 24.08
N LYS A 130 12.65 -2.03 24.54
CA LYS A 130 13.47 -0.86 24.18
C LYS A 130 13.77 -0.81 22.68
N VAL A 131 14.18 -1.94 22.10
CA VAL A 131 14.44 -2.06 20.65
C VAL A 131 13.17 -1.80 19.84
N CYS A 132 12.02 -2.31 20.29
CA CYS A 132 10.72 -2.04 19.67
C CYS A 132 10.39 -0.54 19.68
N ALA A 133 10.49 0.11 20.84
CA ALA A 133 10.19 1.53 21.00
C ALA A 133 11.11 2.41 20.13
N GLN A 134 12.41 2.12 20.12
CA GLN A 134 13.38 2.83 19.28
C GLN A 134 13.11 2.62 17.79
N SER A 135 12.81 1.39 17.38
CA SER A 135 12.54 1.12 15.97
C SER A 135 11.27 1.82 15.50
N LEU A 136 10.21 1.81 16.31
CA LEU A 136 8.94 2.46 16.00
C LEU A 136 9.08 3.97 15.79
N SER A 137 9.95 4.66 16.54
CA SER A 137 10.17 6.11 16.38
C SER A 137 10.94 6.47 15.10
N THR A 138 11.67 5.53 14.50
CA THR A 138 12.41 5.75 13.24
C THR A 138 11.58 5.48 11.98
N LEU A 139 10.39 4.90 12.14
CA LEU A 139 9.54 4.54 11.00
C LEU A 139 8.97 5.77 10.29
N PRO A 140 8.70 5.69 8.97
CA PRO A 140 8.00 6.74 8.26
C PRO A 140 6.62 6.97 8.87
N ASN A 141 6.26 8.23 9.11
CA ASN A 141 4.98 8.59 9.70
C ASN A 141 3.80 8.15 8.81
N ILE A 142 2.76 7.61 9.46
CA ILE A 142 1.46 7.36 8.83
C ILE A 142 0.62 8.64 9.00
N PRO A 143 0.05 9.19 7.91
CA PRO A 143 -0.83 10.35 8.02
C PRO A 143 -2.05 10.06 8.91
N ASP A 144 -2.35 10.96 9.85
CA ASP A 144 -3.44 10.78 10.82
C ASP A 144 -4.81 10.62 10.16
N ASN A 145 -5.05 11.31 9.04
CA ASN A 145 -6.29 11.17 8.27
C ASN A 145 -6.47 9.76 7.66
N LYS A 146 -5.38 9.04 7.40
CA LYS A 146 -5.41 7.66 6.89
C LYS A 146 -5.46 6.63 8.00
N PHE A 147 -5.06 6.98 9.22
CA PHE A 147 -4.92 6.03 10.33
C PHE A 147 -6.23 5.27 10.64
N PRO A 148 -7.42 5.91 10.77
CA PRO A 148 -8.67 5.17 11.02
C PRO A 148 -9.01 4.17 9.92
N SER A 149 -8.83 4.56 8.67
CA SER A 149 -9.09 3.71 7.50
C SER A 149 -8.13 2.51 7.45
N LEU A 150 -6.83 2.75 7.68
CA LEU A 150 -5.82 1.70 7.72
C LEU A 150 -6.02 0.75 8.92
N LYS A 151 -6.53 1.26 10.05
CA LYS A 151 -6.89 0.45 11.22
C LYS A 151 -8.09 -0.44 10.93
N ALA A 152 -9.12 0.10 10.27
CA ALA A 152 -10.27 -0.68 9.81
C ALA A 152 -9.83 -1.78 8.83
N TYR A 153 -8.94 -1.44 7.88
CA TYR A 153 -8.34 -2.41 6.96
C TYR A 153 -7.61 -3.54 7.70
N HIS A 154 -6.77 -3.22 8.69
CA HIS A 154 -6.08 -4.24 9.49
C HIS A 154 -7.07 -5.17 10.21
N LYS A 155 -8.10 -4.62 10.87
CA LYS A 155 -9.13 -5.43 11.53
C LYS A 155 -9.86 -6.34 10.55
N ALA A 156 -10.28 -5.81 9.41
CA ALA A 156 -10.93 -6.58 8.35
C ALA A 156 -10.02 -7.69 7.80
N LYS A 157 -8.71 -7.43 7.65
CA LYS A 157 -7.72 -8.44 7.24
C LYS A 157 -7.60 -9.56 8.28
N VAL A 158 -7.51 -9.23 9.57
CA VAL A 158 -7.40 -10.22 10.66
C VAL A 158 -8.65 -11.09 10.71
N GLU A 159 -9.83 -10.49 10.61
CA GLU A 159 -11.10 -11.22 10.60
C GLU A 159 -11.25 -12.07 9.34
N LEU A 160 -10.92 -11.53 8.16
CA LEU A 160 -10.89 -12.30 6.91
C LEU A 160 -9.96 -13.51 7.01
N SER A 161 -8.79 -13.37 7.63
CA SER A 161 -7.88 -14.50 7.87
C SER A 161 -8.55 -15.60 8.69
N LYS A 162 -9.26 -15.24 9.77
CA LYS A 162 -10.00 -16.20 10.59
C LYS A 162 -11.11 -16.90 9.80
N PHE A 163 -11.82 -16.18 8.92
CA PHE A 163 -12.84 -16.76 8.06
C PHE A 163 -12.25 -17.72 7.00
N ILE A 164 -11.08 -17.39 6.45
CA ILE A 164 -10.36 -18.27 5.52
C ILE A 164 -9.96 -19.57 6.23
N ASP A 165 -9.48 -19.49 7.47
CA ASP A 165 -9.12 -20.68 8.26
C ASP A 165 -10.33 -21.58 8.56
N LEU A 166 -11.53 -21.00 8.71
CA LEU A 166 -12.79 -21.74 8.93
C LEU A 166 -13.39 -22.32 7.63
N HIS A 167 -13.19 -21.66 6.50
CA HIS A 167 -13.81 -22.01 5.21
C HIS A 167 -12.79 -22.01 4.06
N PRO A 168 -11.86 -22.99 4.01
CA PRO A 168 -10.74 -22.99 3.08
C PRO A 168 -11.14 -23.16 1.60
N THR A 169 -12.32 -23.74 1.33
CA THR A 169 -12.81 -23.98 -0.03
C THR A 169 -13.53 -22.79 -0.66
N VAL A 170 -13.83 -21.75 0.12
CA VAL A 170 -14.59 -20.59 -0.36
C VAL A 170 -13.64 -19.56 -0.96
N PRO A 171 -13.90 -19.07 -2.19
CA PRO A 171 -13.13 -17.99 -2.78
C PRO A 171 -13.08 -16.74 -1.89
N VAL A 172 -11.89 -16.15 -1.74
CA VAL A 172 -11.63 -14.99 -0.86
C VAL A 172 -12.53 -13.80 -1.17
N TRP A 173 -12.92 -13.60 -2.43
CA TRP A 173 -13.79 -12.49 -2.83
C TRP A 173 -15.22 -12.64 -2.26
N ILE A 174 -15.74 -13.87 -2.15
CA ILE A 174 -17.04 -14.14 -1.52
C ILE A 174 -16.95 -13.87 -0.02
N LEU A 175 -15.88 -14.34 0.62
CA LEU A 175 -15.65 -14.11 2.06
C LEU A 175 -15.57 -12.61 2.40
N ARG A 176 -14.97 -11.79 1.53
CA ARG A 176 -14.95 -10.33 1.69
C ARG A 176 -16.34 -9.71 1.66
N ILE A 177 -17.20 -10.16 0.74
CA ILE A 177 -18.58 -9.67 0.61
C ILE A 177 -19.37 -10.05 1.87
N VAL A 178 -19.27 -11.30 2.32
CA VAL A 178 -19.95 -11.79 3.53
C VAL A 178 -19.52 -10.99 4.77
N LEU A 179 -18.22 -10.73 4.92
CA LEU A 179 -17.69 -9.95 6.04
C LEU A 179 -18.18 -8.50 6.03
N LEU A 180 -18.32 -7.90 4.84
CA LEU A 180 -18.92 -6.58 4.68
C LEU A 180 -20.39 -6.57 5.12
N PHE A 181 -21.19 -7.54 4.69
CA PHE A 181 -22.59 -7.67 5.14
C PHE A 181 -22.70 -7.94 6.64
N HIS A 182 -21.81 -8.76 7.20
CA HIS A 182 -21.77 -9.04 8.64
C HIS A 182 -21.50 -7.76 9.45
N GLY A 183 -20.54 -6.95 9.01
CA GLY A 183 -20.23 -5.64 9.62
C GLY A 183 -21.41 -4.67 9.56
N ILE A 184 -22.10 -4.58 8.41
CA ILE A 184 -23.29 -3.74 8.24
C ILE A 184 -24.42 -4.23 9.18
N LYS A 185 -24.73 -5.53 9.17
CA LYS A 185 -25.79 -6.08 10.02
C LYS A 185 -25.55 -5.80 11.50
N LYS A 186 -24.30 -5.92 11.96
CA LYS A 186 -23.92 -5.64 13.35
C LYS A 186 -24.04 -4.15 13.73
N LEU A 187 -23.90 -3.25 12.76
CA LEU A 187 -24.03 -1.81 12.99
C LEU A 187 -25.50 -1.34 13.02
N PHE A 188 -26.39 -2.01 12.28
CA PHE A 188 -27.81 -1.65 12.20
C PHE A 188 -28.73 -2.44 13.13
N PHE A 189 -28.34 -3.65 13.56
CA PHE A 189 -29.17 -4.55 14.37
C PHE A 189 -28.53 -4.99 15.68
N GLY A 190 -27.40 -4.39 16.08
CA GLY A 190 -26.68 -4.67 17.33
C GLY A 190 -26.53 -3.42 18.17
#